data_AF-A0A0N4VM80-F1
#
_entry.id   AF-A0A0N4VM80-F1
#
_cell.length_a   1.000
_cell.length_b   1.000
_cell.length_c   1.000
_cell.angle_alpha   90.00
_cell.angle_beta   90.00
_cell.angle_gamma   90.00
#
_symmetry.space_group_name_H-M   'P 1'
#
loop_
_entity.id
_entity.type
_entity.pdbx_description
1 polymer ?
#
loop_
_entity_poly.entity_id
_entity_poly.type
_entity_poly.pdbx_seq_one_letter_code
_entity_poly.pdbx_strand_id
1 'polypeptide(L)' 'MCRQNYTFAVVNDVFMVHRGIKTSEGSIKQIKLSARKQFSNAKAAFNKRMMKEHPKTQELCPKI' A
#
# COMPACT_ATOMS: atom_id res chain seq x y z
N MET A 1 -2.11 -5.97 4.50
CA MET A 1 -1.69 -7.36 4.78
C MET A 1 -2.72 -8.19 5.57
N CYS A 2 -3.88 -7.62 5.95
CA CYS A 2 -4.97 -8.35 6.64
C CYS A 2 -5.31 -9.71 6.01
N ARG A 3 -5.43 -9.78 4.68
CA ARG A 3 -5.82 -11.01 3.96
C ARG A 3 -4.85 -12.18 4.12
N GLN A 4 -3.62 -11.91 4.56
CA GLN A 4 -2.57 -12.91 4.80
C GLN A 4 -2.44 -13.27 6.28
N ASN A 5 -3.37 -12.83 7.13
CA ASN A 5 -3.30 -12.99 8.60
C ASN A 5 -1.98 -12.46 9.20
N TYR A 6 -1.41 -11.42 8.57
CA TYR A 6 -0.16 -10.84 9.01
C TYR A 6 -0.43 -9.91 10.20
N THR A 7 0.09 -10.29 11.36
CA THR A 7 0.18 -9.42 12.53
C THR A 7 1.49 -8.66 12.47
N PHE A 8 1.43 -7.35 12.19
CA PHE A 8 2.59 -6.50 12.35
C PHE A 8 2.63 -6.05 13.81
N ALA A 9 3.73 -6.37 14.50
CA ALA A 9 4.07 -5.65 15.71
C ALA A 9 4.39 -4.22 15.28
N VAL A 10 3.56 -3.25 15.68
CA VAL A 10 3.98 -1.85 15.66
C VAL A 10 5.06 -1.74 16.71
N VAL A 11 6.30 -1.97 16.30
CA VAL A 11 7.45 -1.68 17.15
C VAL A 11 7.47 -0.17 17.26
N ASN A 12 7.21 0.36 18.46
CA ASN A 12 7.11 1.81 18.71
C ASN A 12 8.37 2.58 18.24
N ASP A 13 9.49 1.88 18.04
CA ASP A 13 10.79 2.47 17.71
C ASP A 13 11.29 2.28 16.27
N VAL A 14 10.60 1.53 15.39
CA VAL A 14 11.16 1.19 14.05
C VAL A 14 10.42 1.85 12.89
N PHE A 15 9.33 2.56 13.15
CA PHE A 15 8.93 3.64 12.25
C PHE A 15 9.78 4.87 12.55
N MET A 16 11.10 4.75 12.30
CA MET A 16 11.90 5.92 11.98
C MET A 16 11.29 6.48 10.70
N VAL A 17 10.31 7.37 10.86
CA VAL A 17 9.95 8.32 9.82
C VAL A 17 11.22 9.15 9.67
N HIS A 18 12.14 8.68 8.83
CA HIS A 18 13.11 9.56 8.25
C HIS A 18 12.26 10.65 7.62
N ARG A 19 12.26 11.84 8.25
CA ARG A 19 11.93 13.07 7.56
C ARG A 19 13.05 13.24 6.53
N GLY A 20 13.02 12.41 5.47
CA GLY A 20 13.69 12.75 4.23
C GLY A 20 13.28 14.18 3.96
N ILE A 21 14.29 15.01 3.67
CA ILE A 21 14.15 16.43 3.37
C ILE A 21 12.80 16.61 2.66
N LYS A 22 11.83 17.25 3.34
CA LYS A 22 10.52 17.52 2.76
C LYS A 22 10.75 18.61 1.72
N THR A 23 11.28 18.23 0.56
CA THR A 23 11.33 19.08 -0.61
C THR A 23 9.89 19.53 -0.89
N SER A 24 9.75 20.80 -1.25
CA SER A 24 8.45 21.42 -1.50
C SER A 24 7.58 20.53 -2.40
N GLU A 25 6.27 20.52 -2.17
CA GLU A 25 5.31 19.62 -2.83
C GLU A 25 5.31 19.68 -4.37
N GLY A 26 5.97 20.69 -4.95
CA GLY A 26 5.94 21.04 -6.37
C GLY A 26 6.30 19.88 -7.30
N SER A 27 7.41 19.17 -7.07
CA SER A 27 7.83 18.06 -7.96
C SER A 27 7.15 16.73 -7.62
N ILE A 28 6.82 16.51 -6.33
CA ILE A 28 6.19 15.26 -5.85
C ILE A 28 4.81 15.07 -6.49
N LYS A 29 4.03 16.14 -6.69
CA LYS A 29 2.71 16.05 -7.33
C LYS A 29 2.81 15.50 -8.76
N GLN A 30 3.78 15.98 -9.53
CA GLN A 30 3.98 15.52 -10.92
C GLN A 30 4.46 14.07 -10.97
N ILE A 31 5.36 13.66 -10.06
CA ILE A 31 5.82 12.27 -9.93
C ILE A 31 4.66 11.34 -9.53
N LYS A 32 3.80 11.75 -8.59
CA LYS A 32 2.59 10.97 -8.23
C LYS A 32 1.64 10.82 -9.41
N LEU A 33 1.49 11.86 -10.24
CA LEU A 33 0.64 11.80 -11.43
C LEU A 33 1.21 10.85 -12.49
N SER A 34 2.51 10.89 -12.77
CA SER A 34 3.14 9.98 -13.73
C SER A 34 3.11 8.51 -13.25
N ALA A 35 3.26 8.29 -11.94
CA ALA A 35 3.17 6.96 -11.33
C ALA A 35 1.73 6.42 -11.21
N ARG A 36 0.70 7.25 -11.40
CA ARG A 36 -0.71 6.87 -11.12
C ARG A 36 -1.17 5.66 -11.93
N LYS A 37 -0.77 5.57 -13.20
CA LYS A 37 -1.11 4.42 -14.07
C LYS A 37 -0.44 3.14 -13.58
N GLN A 38 0.85 3.20 -13.25
CA GLN A 38 1.59 2.06 -12.72
C GLN A 38 1.01 1.60 -11.38
N PHE A 39 0.67 2.54 -10.50
CA PHE A 39 0.02 2.26 -9.23
C PHE A 39 -1.35 1.58 -9.42
N SER A 40 -2.18 2.09 -10.33
CA SER A 40 -3.49 1.50 -10.62
C SER A 40 -3.37 0.07 -11.13
N ASN A 41 -2.43 -0.19 -12.05
CA ASN A 41 -2.15 -1.53 -12.57
C ASN A 41 -1.65 -2.47 -11.46
N ALA A 42 -0.70 -2.01 -10.64
CA ALA A 42 -0.18 -2.79 -9.51
C ALA A 42 -1.28 -3.12 -8.50
N LYS A 43 -2.14 -2.16 -8.18
CA LYS A 43 -3.29 -2.35 -7.28
C LYS A 43 -4.28 -3.37 -7.84
N ALA A 44 -4.60 -3.31 -9.13
CA ALA A 44 -5.49 -4.29 -9.77
C ALA A 44 -4.90 -5.71 -9.76
N ALA A 45 -3.61 -5.84 -10.11
CA ALA A 45 -2.91 -7.12 -10.08
C ALA A 45 -2.84 -7.71 -8.66
N PHE A 46 -2.55 -6.87 -7.68
CA PHE A 46 -2.55 -7.24 -6.26
C PHE A 46 -3.92 -7.75 -5.81
N ASN A 47 -4.99 -7.01 -6.11
CA ASN A 47 -6.35 -7.39 -5.73
C ASN A 47 -6.77 -8.72 -6.37
N LYS A 48 -6.45 -8.91 -7.66
CA LYS A 48 -6.71 -10.17 -8.38
C LYS A 48 -6.02 -11.36 -7.71
N ARG A 49 -4.75 -11.20 -7.33
CA ARG A 49 -4.00 -12.23 -6.60
C ARG A 49 -4.62 -12.53 -5.24
N MET A 50 -4.94 -11.51 -4.45
CA MET A 50 -5.53 -11.69 -3.13
C MET A 50 -6.91 -12.35 -3.18
N MET A 51 -7.72 -12.07 -4.20
CA MET A 51 -9.00 -12.76 -4.40
C MET A 51 -8.81 -14.24 -4.74
N LYS A 52 -7.79 -14.57 -5.55
CA LYS A 52 -7.47 -15.95 -5.91
C LYS A 52 -6.90 -16.73 -4.72
N GLU A 53 -5.93 -16.15 -4.00
CA GLU A 53 -5.18 -16.81 -2.94
C GLU A 53 -5.96 -16.85 -1.61
N HIS A 54 -6.76 -15.82 -1.32
CA HIS A 54 -7.45 -15.65 -0.04
C HIS A 54 -8.94 -15.28 -0.20
N PRO A 55 -9.76 -16.08 -0.91
CA PRO A 55 -11.16 -15.73 -1.22
C PRO A 55 -12.01 -15.50 0.06
N LYS A 56 -11.80 -16.29 1.10
CA LYS A 56 -12.55 -16.23 2.37
C LYS A 56 -12.34 -14.94 3.17
N THR A 57 -11.27 -14.19 2.91
CA THR A 57 -10.94 -12.95 3.64
C THR A 57 -11.57 -11.70 3.03
N GLN A 58 -12.35 -11.85 1.96
CA GLN A 58 -12.92 -10.73 1.22
C GLN A 58 -13.92 -9.92 2.04
N GLU A 59 -14.70 -10.56 2.91
CA GLU A 59 -15.68 -9.88 3.77
C GLU A 59 -15.09 -9.48 5.12
N LEU A 60 -14.03 -10.18 5.55
CA LEU A 60 -13.37 -9.95 6.84
C LEU A 60 -12.38 -8.78 6.79
N CYS A 61 -11.74 -8.54 5.64
CA CYS A 61 -10.72 -7.52 5.49
C CYS A 61 -11.25 -6.27 4.76
N PRO A 62 -10.75 -5.06 5.10
CA PRO A 62 -11.13 -3.83 4.41
C PRO A 62 -10.84 -3.87 2.91
N LYS A 63 -11.70 -3.21 2.13
CA LYS A 63 -11.47 -3.00 0.69
C LYS A 63 -10.33 -1.98 0.51
N ILE A 64 -9.44 -2.27 -0.45
CA ILE A 64 -8.22 -1.49 -0.76
C ILE A 64 -8.49 -0.44 -1.82
#